data_AF-X1PN20-F1
#
_entry.id   AF-X1PN20-F1
#
_cell.length_a   1.000
_cell.length_b   1.000
_cell.length_c   1.000
_cell.angle_alpha   90.00
_cell.angle_beta   90.00
_cell.angle_gamma   90.00
#
_symmetry.space_group_name_H-M   'P 1'
#
loop_
_entity.id
_entity.type
_entity.pdbx_description
1 polymer ?
#
loop_
_entity_poly.entity_id
_entity_poly.type
_entity_poly.pdbx_seq_one_letter_code
_entity_poly.pdbx_strand_id
1 'polypeptide(L)'
;MKVSHIKPDSEAEIINPDTPIATLDNKKTHLSMEIALAKGMGYVEAEENKKADQPVGTIPMDSVFTPIKKVKYEVRSARIGRKTSFDSLALDVFTDGTVRPDEAVPVGFVELLSSRGMMIIQKQSGKE
;
A
#
# COMPACT_ATOMS: atom_id res chain seq x y z
N MET A 1 -22.19 11.65 1.76
CA MET A 1 -21.05 11.83 0.84
C MET A 1 -20.22 10.56 0.82
N LYS A 2 -19.91 10.04 -0.36
CA LYS A 2 -19.05 8.88 -0.58
C LYS A 2 -17.77 9.31 -1.30
N VAL A 3 -16.76 8.45 -1.30
CA VAL A 3 -15.49 8.66 -2.04
C VAL A 3 -15.73 8.86 -3.54
N SER A 4 -16.75 8.26 -4.12
CA SER A 4 -17.15 8.48 -5.53
C SER A 4 -17.48 9.94 -5.91
N HIS A 5 -17.68 10.83 -4.93
CA HIS A 5 -17.90 12.27 -5.19
C HIS A 5 -16.60 13.08 -5.21
N ILE A 6 -15.46 12.47 -4.88
CA ILE A 6 -14.14 13.09 -5.04
C ILE A 6 -13.81 13.12 -6.53
N LYS A 7 -13.26 14.24 -7.00
CA LYS A 7 -12.71 14.37 -8.36
C LYS A 7 -11.20 14.17 -8.27
N PRO A 8 -10.66 12.99 -8.63
CA PRO A 8 -9.23 12.78 -8.65
C PRO A 8 -8.59 13.47 -9.86
N ASP A 9 -7.31 13.79 -9.73
CA ASP A 9 -6.48 14.17 -10.87
C ASP A 9 -6.27 12.97 -11.82
N SER A 10 -5.84 13.23 -13.05
CA SER A 10 -5.64 12.21 -14.09
C SER A 10 -4.62 11.12 -13.72
N GLU A 11 -3.76 11.37 -12.74
CA GLU A 11 -2.74 10.44 -12.27
C GLU A 11 -3.18 9.57 -11.08
N ALA A 12 -4.41 9.76 -10.58
CA ALA A 12 -4.93 9.07 -9.41
C ALA A 12 -6.18 8.25 -9.76
N GLU A 13 -6.24 7.03 -9.24
CA GLU A 13 -7.38 6.14 -9.37
C GLU A 13 -7.98 5.82 -8.00
N ILE A 14 -9.31 5.85 -7.91
CA ILE A 14 -10.05 5.53 -6.68
C ILE A 14 -10.44 4.05 -6.72
N ILE A 15 -9.88 3.26 -5.80
CA ILE A 15 -10.14 1.82 -5.71
C ILE A 15 -11.39 1.44 -4.89
N ASN A 16 -11.87 2.33 -4.01
CA ASN A 16 -12.94 2.08 -3.05
C ASN A 16 -14.03 3.16 -3.06
N PRO A 17 -14.72 3.38 -4.21
CA PRO A 17 -15.63 4.51 -4.42
C PRO A 17 -16.84 4.55 -3.47
N ASP A 18 -17.27 3.39 -2.95
CA ASP A 18 -18.45 3.30 -2.10
C ASP A 18 -18.25 3.70 -0.65
N THR A 19 -17.00 3.97 -0.24
CA THR A 19 -16.67 4.29 1.15
C THR A 19 -17.38 5.57 1.60
N PRO A 20 -18.16 5.56 2.69
CA PRO A 20 -18.79 6.75 3.23
C PRO A 20 -17.74 7.67 3.86
N ILE A 21 -17.79 8.97 3.53
CA ILE A 21 -16.89 10.00 4.09
C ILE A 21 -17.61 10.78 5.18
N ALA A 22 -18.81 11.27 4.88
CA ALA A 22 -19.58 12.12 5.78
C ALA A 22 -21.08 12.03 5.48
N THR A 23 -21.91 12.29 6.48
CA THR A 23 -23.35 12.49 6.33
C THR A 23 -23.65 13.97 6.47
N LEU A 24 -24.35 14.56 5.50
CA LEU A 24 -24.76 15.96 5.55
C LEU A 24 -26.16 16.02 6.15
N ASP A 25 -26.33 16.89 7.15
CA ASP A 25 -27.56 16.99 7.94
C ASP A 25 -28.78 17.41 7.08
N ASN A 26 -28.61 18.40 6.22
CA ASN A 26 -29.69 18.90 5.38
C ASN A 26 -29.18 19.38 4.00
N LYS A 27 -30.12 19.66 3.10
CA LYS A 27 -29.82 20.05 1.69
C LYS A 27 -29.11 21.40 1.55
N LYS A 28 -29.07 22.23 2.60
CA LYS A 28 -28.39 23.53 2.60
C LYS A 28 -26.95 23.42 3.13
N THR A 29 -26.57 22.27 3.70
CA THR A 29 -25.21 22.04 4.17
C THR A 29 -24.29 21.77 2.99
N HIS A 30 -23.23 22.56 2.86
CA HIS A 30 -22.20 22.37 1.84
C HIS A 30 -20.90 21.91 2.51
N LEU A 31 -20.27 20.90 1.92
CA LEU A 31 -18.94 20.42 2.30
C LEU A 31 -18.02 20.61 1.09
N SER A 32 -16.95 21.38 1.28
CA SER A 32 -15.87 21.56 0.32
C SER A 32 -14.57 21.13 0.97
N MET A 33 -13.80 20.31 0.29
CA MET A 33 -12.52 19.81 0.78
C MET A 33 -11.55 19.66 -0.37
N GLU A 34 -10.27 19.84 -0.07
CA GLU A 34 -9.15 19.57 -0.97
C GLU A 34 -8.26 18.54 -0.28
N ILE A 35 -7.82 17.53 -1.03
CA ILE A 35 -7.02 16.42 -0.50
C ILE A 35 -5.71 16.41 -1.26
N ALA A 36 -4.61 16.66 -0.55
CA ALA A 36 -3.28 16.51 -1.11
C ALA A 36 -2.89 15.03 -1.12
N LEU A 37 -2.48 14.52 -2.28
CA LEU A 37 -1.95 13.17 -2.43
C LEU A 37 -0.42 13.21 -2.51
N ALA A 38 0.22 12.18 -2.00
CA ALA A 38 1.66 11.99 -2.10
C ALA A 38 1.97 10.53 -2.49
N LYS A 39 3.12 10.33 -3.13
CA LYS A 39 3.73 9.00 -3.31
C LYS A 39 4.82 8.85 -2.26
N GLY A 40 4.87 7.70 -1.61
CA GLY A 40 5.81 7.43 -0.53
C GLY A 40 5.94 5.94 -0.27
N MET A 41 6.68 5.60 0.79
CA MET A 41 6.85 4.22 1.24
C MET A 41 6.53 4.11 2.72
N GLY A 42 5.96 2.98 3.12
CA GLY A 42 5.68 2.69 4.52
C GLY A 42 4.58 3.59 5.10
N TYR A 43 4.91 4.26 6.20
CA TYR A 43 4.00 5.05 7.01
C TYR A 43 4.69 6.35 7.41
N VAL A 44 3.97 7.46 7.33
CA VAL A 44 4.46 8.79 7.75
C VAL A 44 3.43 9.40 8.68
N GLU A 45 3.88 9.86 9.85
CA GLU A 45 3.02 10.49 10.84
C GLU A 45 2.52 11.88 10.39
N ALA A 46 1.36 12.28 10.88
CA ALA A 46 0.76 13.59 10.58
C ALA A 46 1.72 14.75 10.88
N GLU A 47 2.54 14.66 11.93
CA GLU A 47 3.49 15.71 12.30
C GLU A 47 4.53 15.96 11.19
N GLU A 48 5.03 14.89 10.57
CA GLU A 48 6.01 14.96 9.48
C GLU A 48 5.42 15.51 8.18
N ASN A 49 4.09 15.43 8.01
CA ASN A 49 3.39 15.98 6.86
C ASN A 49 3.17 17.50 6.95
N LYS A 50 3.45 18.14 8.09
CA LYS A 50 3.31 19.60 8.25
C LYS A 50 4.34 20.33 7.40
N LYS A 51 3.88 21.28 6.59
CA LYS A 51 4.76 22.17 5.81
C LYS A 51 4.62 23.61 6.28
N ALA A 52 5.72 24.36 6.23
CA ALA A 52 5.73 25.77 6.66
C ALA A 52 4.88 26.67 5.75
N ASP A 53 4.71 26.29 4.48
CA ASP A 53 4.00 27.02 3.43
C ASP A 53 2.57 26.49 3.19
N GLN A 54 2.05 25.61 4.04
CA GLN A 54 0.71 25.05 3.85
C GLN A 54 -0.40 26.10 4.09
N PRO A 55 -1.50 26.08 3.32
CA PRO A 55 -2.62 26.98 3.52
C PRO A 55 -3.18 26.92 4.95
N VAL A 56 -3.67 28.05 5.45
CA VAL A 56 -4.35 28.12 6.74
C VAL A 56 -5.58 27.22 6.72
N GLY A 57 -5.75 26.42 7.77
CA GLY A 57 -6.84 25.44 7.88
C GLY A 57 -6.51 24.06 7.33
N THR A 58 -5.29 23.83 6.85
CA THR A 58 -4.80 22.48 6.50
C THR A 58 -4.73 21.63 7.76
N ILE A 59 -5.35 20.45 7.71
CA ILE A 59 -5.31 19.45 8.78
C ILE A 59 -4.36 18.34 8.32
N PRO A 60 -3.17 18.19 8.91
CA PRO A 60 -2.29 17.10 8.56
C PRO A 60 -2.89 15.78 9.07
N MET A 61 -2.70 14.72 8.28
CA MET A 61 -3.12 13.36 8.62
C MET A 61 -1.97 12.40 8.41
N ASP A 62 -2.03 11.23 9.05
CA ASP A 62 -1.07 10.17 8.81
C ASP A 62 -1.19 9.65 7.36
N SER A 63 -0.06 9.37 6.74
CA SER A 63 0.01 8.85 5.37
C SER A 63 0.38 7.36 5.41
N VAL A 64 -0.57 6.50 5.05
CA VAL A 64 -0.35 5.07 4.89
C VAL A 64 -0.06 4.80 3.41
N PHE A 65 1.21 4.62 3.06
CA PHE A 65 1.62 4.35 1.67
C PHE A 65 1.73 2.85 1.36
N THR A 66 1.85 2.02 2.39
CA THR A 66 1.93 0.57 2.21
C THR A 66 0.58 -0.01 1.76
N PRO A 67 0.52 -0.76 0.65
CA PRO A 67 -0.69 -1.47 0.23
C PRO A 67 -0.93 -2.74 1.06
N ILE A 68 -0.03 -3.06 2.00
CA ILE A 68 -0.07 -4.28 2.81
C ILE A 68 -0.72 -3.98 4.16
N LYS A 69 -1.88 -4.61 4.40
CA LYS A 69 -2.64 -4.48 5.65
C LYS A 69 -2.15 -5.44 6.73
N LYS A 70 -1.77 -6.65 6.32
CA LYS A 70 -1.35 -7.70 7.25
C LYS A 70 -0.51 -8.75 6.55
N VAL A 71 0.52 -9.21 7.25
CA VAL A 71 1.27 -10.40 6.87
C VAL A 71 1.28 -11.35 8.06
N LYS A 72 1.04 -12.63 7.80
CA LYS A 72 1.34 -13.72 8.73
C LYS A 72 2.32 -14.66 8.06
N TYR A 73 3.19 -15.26 8.85
CA TYR A 73 4.09 -16.29 8.36
C TYR A 73 4.18 -17.44 9.36
N GLU A 74 4.42 -18.63 8.83
CA GLU A 74 4.67 -19.81 9.63
C GLU A 74 5.81 -20.61 9.01
N VAL A 75 6.75 -21.06 9.83
CA VAL A 75 7.86 -21.92 9.43
C VAL A 75 7.62 -23.30 10.01
N ARG A 76 7.58 -24.32 9.16
CA ARG A 76 7.37 -25.72 9.54
C ARG A 76 8.51 -26.58 9.01
N SER A 77 8.92 -27.59 9.76
CA SER A 77 9.87 -28.57 9.23
C SER A 77 9.26 -29.35 8.07
N ALA A 78 9.97 -29.39 6.95
CA ALA A 78 9.59 -30.09 5.74
C ALA A 78 10.48 -31.33 5.56
N ARG A 79 9.83 -32.47 5.28
CA ARG A 79 10.54 -33.69 4.87
C ARG A 79 10.43 -33.86 3.37
N ILE A 80 11.55 -33.69 2.68
CA ILE A 80 11.62 -33.85 1.22
C ILE A 80 12.43 -35.12 0.93
N GLY A 81 11.72 -36.19 0.58
CA GLY A 81 12.31 -37.52 0.35
C GLY A 81 12.95 -38.10 1.61
N ARG A 82 14.25 -38.42 1.54
CA ARG A 82 15.04 -38.97 2.66
C ARG A 82 15.76 -37.91 3.51
N LYS A 83 15.70 -36.62 3.13
CA LYS A 83 16.32 -35.53 3.89
C LYS A 83 15.28 -34.84 4.77
N THR A 84 15.62 -34.65 6.05
CA THR A 84 14.73 -34.09 7.09
C THR A 84 15.09 -32.65 7.51
N SER A 85 16.05 -32.01 6.83
CA SER A 85 16.60 -30.70 7.20
C SER A 85 16.16 -29.58 6.25
N PHE A 86 14.88 -29.57 5.86
CA PHE A 86 14.31 -28.46 5.10
C PHE A 86 13.23 -27.78 5.93
N ASP A 87 13.07 -26.49 5.71
CA ASP A 87 11.97 -25.70 6.26
C ASP A 87 11.01 -25.32 5.14
N SER A 88 9.71 -25.34 5.45
CA SER A 88 8.63 -24.81 4.62
C SER A 88 8.13 -23.51 5.24
N LEU A 89 8.11 -22.45 4.43
CA LEU A 89 7.57 -21.14 4.79
C LEU A 89 6.18 -20.99 4.15
N ALA A 90 5.17 -20.77 4.99
CA ALA A 90 3.84 -20.34 4.56
C ALA A 90 3.68 -18.84 4.84
N LEU A 91 3.18 -18.09 3.85
CA LEU A 91 2.93 -16.64 3.94
C LEU A 91 1.47 -16.35 3.62
N ASP A 92 0.76 -15.72 4.57
CA ASP A 92 -0.57 -15.15 4.32
C ASP A 92 -0.44 -13.63 4.23
N VAL A 93 -0.66 -13.07 3.03
CA VAL A 93 -0.54 -11.64 2.76
C VAL A 93 -1.90 -11.05 2.43
N PHE A 94 -2.30 -10.02 3.16
CA PHE A 94 -3.55 -9.29 2.98
C PHE A 94 -3.24 -7.88 2.48
N THR A 95 -3.71 -7.54 1.28
CA THR A 95 -3.53 -6.21 0.69
C THR A 95 -4.80 -5.37 0.81
N ASP A 96 -4.69 -4.07 0.55
CA ASP A 96 -5.80 -3.13 0.57
C ASP A 96 -6.64 -3.11 -0.72
N GLY A 97 -6.20 -3.83 -1.75
CA GLY A 97 -6.82 -3.92 -3.07
C GLY A 97 -6.11 -3.09 -4.16
N THR A 98 -5.16 -2.23 -3.81
CA THR A 98 -4.36 -1.47 -4.80
C THR A 98 -3.36 -2.34 -5.56
N VAL A 99 -2.85 -3.40 -4.92
CA VAL A 99 -1.92 -4.37 -5.49
C VAL A 99 -2.35 -5.78 -5.08
N ARG A 100 -2.16 -6.76 -5.97
CA ARG A 100 -2.45 -8.16 -5.67
C ARG A 100 -1.33 -8.77 -4.80
N PRO A 101 -1.64 -9.65 -3.83
CA PRO A 101 -0.63 -10.21 -2.93
C PRO A 101 0.56 -10.87 -3.63
N ASP A 102 0.33 -11.55 -4.75
CA ASP A 102 1.35 -12.22 -5.57
C ASP A 102 2.25 -11.26 -6.36
N GLU A 103 1.81 -10.03 -6.59
CA GLU A 103 2.62 -8.96 -7.18
C GLU A 103 3.40 -8.18 -6.11
N ALA A 104 2.83 -8.03 -4.91
CA ALA A 104 3.46 -7.31 -3.82
C ALA A 104 4.70 -8.03 -3.24
N VAL A 105 4.64 -9.36 -3.09
CA VAL A 105 5.72 -10.14 -2.46
C VAL A 105 7.04 -10.06 -3.23
N PRO A 106 7.07 -10.22 -4.57
CA PRO A 106 8.28 -10.04 -5.36
C PRO A 106 8.90 -8.65 -5.21
N VAL A 107 8.09 -7.59 -5.20
CA VAL A 107 8.57 -6.20 -5.04
C VAL A 107 9.29 -6.03 -3.70
N GLY A 108 8.68 -6.47 -2.61
CA GLY A 108 9.32 -6.39 -1.28
C GLY A 108 10.60 -7.23 -1.19
N PHE A 109 10.65 -8.38 -1.86
CA PHE A 109 11.84 -9.22 -1.92
C PHE A 109 12.97 -8.56 -2.71
N VAL A 110 12.66 -7.95 -3.86
CA VAL A 110 13.64 -7.20 -4.67
C VAL A 110 14.25 -6.08 -3.84
N GLU A 111 13.42 -5.28 -3.16
CA GLU A 111 13.87 -4.19 -2.30
C GLU A 111 14.82 -4.69 -1.19
N LEU A 112 14.45 -5.81 -0.53
CA LEU A 112 15.29 -6.43 0.50
C LEU A 112 16.65 -6.86 -0.05
N LEU A 113 16.70 -7.50 -1.21
CA LEU A 113 17.95 -7.94 -1.83
C LEU A 113 18.82 -6.75 -2.26
N SER A 114 18.20 -5.73 -2.86
CA SER A 114 18.88 -4.50 -3.24
C SER A 114 19.49 -3.78 -2.03
N SER A 115 18.76 -3.67 -0.91
CA SER A 115 19.29 -3.08 0.33
C SER A 115 20.48 -3.85 0.91
N ARG A 116 20.61 -5.14 0.57
CA ARG A 116 21.71 -6.03 0.97
C ARG A 116 22.85 -6.12 -0.05
N GLY A 117 22.84 -5.27 -1.08
CA GLY A 117 23.90 -5.23 -2.10
C GLY A 117 23.91 -6.42 -3.06
N MET A 118 22.82 -7.19 -3.13
CA MET A 118 22.71 -8.32 -4.06
C MET A 118 22.17 -7.84 -5.42
N MET A 119 22.91 -8.16 -6.49
CA MET A 119 22.54 -7.78 -7.86
C MET A 119 21.58 -8.84 -8.44
N ILE A 120 20.32 -8.45 -8.72
CA ILE A 120 19.34 -9.35 -9.34
C ILE A 120 19.47 -9.25 -10.86
N ILE A 121 19.89 -10.34 -11.51
CA ILE A 121 19.91 -10.44 -12.97
C ILE A 121 18.50 -10.87 -13.42
N GLN A 122 17.76 -9.96 -14.04
CA GLN A 122 16.52 -10.29 -14.74
C GLN A 122 16.86 -11.30 -15.86
N LYS A 123 16.32 -12.51 -15.81
CA LYS A 123 16.40 -13.45 -16.93
C LYS A 123 15.51 -12.88 -18.05
N GLN A 124 16.11 -12.51 -19.18
CA GLN A 124 15.31 -12.22 -20.37
C GLN A 124 14.51 -13.48 -20.72
N SER A 125 13.19 -13.35 -20.76
CA SER A 125 12.32 -14.41 -21.23
C SER A 125 12.62 -14.63 -22.72
N GLY A 126 13.39 -15.68 -23.02
CA GLY A 126 13.45 -16.22 -24.37
C GLY A 126 12.04 -16.64 -24.78
N LYS A 127 11.56 -16.08 -25.89
CA LYS A 127 10.48 -16.68 -26.67
C LYS A 127 11.05 -17.98 -27.26
N GLU A 128 10.53 -19.11 -26.82
CA GLU A 128 10.38 -20.32 -27.64
C GLU A 128 8.91 -20.73 -27.60
#